data_AF-A0A6A4ZH26-F1
#
_entry.id   AF-A0A6A4ZH26-F1
#
_cell.length_a   1.000
_cell.length_b   1.000
_cell.length_c   1.000
_cell.angle_alpha   90.00
_cell.angle_beta   90.00
_cell.angle_gamma   90.00
#
_symmetry.space_group_name_H-M   'P 1'
#
loop_
_entity.id
_entity.type
_entity.pdbx_description
1 polymer ?
#
loop_
_entity_poly.entity_id
_entity_poly.type
_entity_poly.pdbx_seq_one_letter_code
_entity_poly.pdbx_strand_id
1 'polypeptide(L)'
;MSAYTKAVGGKLQLKGGLNLSLKKKKSKKRKAELEGRPAAGDDDDDFQLVKLQGTGRILTSGTTVMGKMGTKFYHELSIGDALIIMHPTSMKEETRIVKMVLSDVSISISSPFSSDLVSTTTFSYIKAPPEEIDQDAIETKKRSKKNEEETFAFGTYAGGTSAGTEFTYRVKKAGAYGGYAVLKE
;
A
#
# COMPACT_ATOMS: atom_id res chain seq x y z
N MET A 1 21.09 -19.29 43.65
CA MET A 1 20.57 -17.90 43.70
C MET A 1 19.30 -17.84 42.87
N SER A 2 18.13 -18.01 43.50
CA SER A 2 16.83 -17.96 42.81
C SER A 2 16.17 -16.62 43.10
N ALA A 3 16.19 -15.70 42.16
CA ALA A 3 15.37 -14.50 42.19
C ALA A 3 15.16 -13.97 40.77
N TYR A 4 13.95 -13.47 40.50
CA TYR A 4 13.47 -12.83 39.27
C TYR A 4 12.72 -13.69 38.24
N THR A 5 11.63 -14.32 38.69
CA THR A 5 10.43 -14.57 37.86
C THR A 5 9.17 -14.17 38.61
N LYS A 6 8.95 -12.86 38.77
CA LYS A 6 7.63 -12.31 39.15
C LYS A 6 7.17 -11.34 38.06
N ALA A 7 6.44 -11.86 37.08
CA ALA A 7 5.70 -11.03 36.14
C ALA A 7 4.48 -10.43 36.86
N VAL A 8 4.55 -9.15 37.21
CA VAL A 8 3.44 -8.41 37.81
C VAL A 8 2.47 -8.01 36.71
N GLY A 9 1.40 -8.79 36.54
CA GLY A 9 0.28 -8.49 35.63
C GLY A 9 -0.64 -7.42 36.20
N GLY A 10 -0.19 -6.17 36.25
CA GLY A 10 -1.01 -5.01 36.60
C GLY A 10 -1.55 -4.32 35.34
N LYS A 11 -2.83 -3.92 35.34
CA LYS A 11 -3.39 -3.09 34.27
C LYS A 11 -2.71 -1.71 34.29
N LEU A 12 -1.96 -1.40 33.23
CA LEU A 12 -1.34 -0.09 33.02
C LEU A 12 -2.43 0.99 32.93
N GLN A 13 -2.43 1.92 33.89
CA GLN A 13 -3.20 3.15 33.84
C GLN A 13 -2.24 4.31 33.56
N LEU A 14 -2.57 5.14 32.56
CA LEU A 14 -1.81 6.36 32.28
C LEU A 14 -2.19 7.44 33.30
N LYS A 15 -1.21 8.23 33.74
CA LYS A 15 -1.40 9.34 34.67
C LYS A 15 -2.40 10.33 34.04
N GLY A 16 -3.61 10.42 34.60
CA GLY A 16 -4.76 11.13 34.00
C GLY A 16 -6.07 10.33 33.93
N GLY A 17 -6.09 9.08 34.40
CA GLY A 17 -7.34 8.31 34.58
C GLY A 17 -7.98 7.75 33.30
N LEU A 18 -7.31 7.87 32.15
CA LEU A 18 -7.76 7.24 30.91
C LEU A 18 -7.43 5.74 30.92
N ASN A 19 -8.47 4.90 30.93
CA ASN A 19 -8.36 3.45 30.80
C ASN A 19 -8.20 3.05 29.32
N LEU A 20 -7.09 2.39 28.98
CA LEU A 20 -6.90 1.72 27.69
C LEU A 20 -7.66 0.40 27.65
N SER A 21 -8.99 0.44 27.50
CA SER A 21 -9.77 -0.75 27.17
C SER A 21 -9.77 -0.99 25.66
N LEU A 22 -9.03 -1.99 25.20
CA LEU A 22 -9.10 -2.49 23.83
C LEU A 22 -10.51 -3.03 23.56
N LYS A 23 -11.32 -2.29 22.78
CA LYS A 23 -12.63 -2.75 22.31
C LYS A 23 -12.43 -3.99 21.42
N LYS A 24 -12.80 -5.17 21.93
CA LYS A 24 -12.88 -6.43 21.17
C LYS A 24 -13.88 -6.28 20.00
N LYS A 25 -13.40 -6.37 18.76
CA LYS A 25 -14.21 -6.44 17.55
C LYS A 25 -14.94 -7.79 17.51
N LYS A 26 -16.29 -7.79 17.48
CA LYS A 26 -17.12 -9.01 17.36
C LYS A 26 -16.98 -9.59 15.94
N SER A 27 -16.49 -10.83 15.82
CA SER A 27 -16.60 -11.61 14.58
C SER A 27 -18.02 -12.19 14.46
N LYS A 28 -18.69 -11.89 13.36
CA LYS A 28 -20.04 -12.38 13.05
C LYS A 28 -19.89 -13.72 12.33
N LYS A 29 -20.15 -14.82 13.04
CA LYS A 29 -20.19 -16.19 12.49
C LYS A 29 -21.44 -16.32 11.60
N ARG A 30 -21.28 -16.43 10.27
CA ARG A 30 -22.37 -16.84 9.36
C ARG A 30 -22.43 -18.37 9.33
N LYS A 31 -23.60 -18.91 9.62
CA LYS A 31 -23.94 -20.34 9.49
C LYS A 31 -24.02 -20.67 8.00
N ALA A 32 -23.40 -21.78 7.61
CA ALA A 32 -23.62 -22.42 6.33
C ALA A 32 -24.95 -23.19 6.40
N GLU A 33 -25.90 -22.83 5.54
CA GLU A 33 -26.96 -23.73 5.13
C GLU A 33 -26.71 -24.08 3.66
N LEU A 34 -26.65 -25.39 3.46
CA LEU A 34 -26.36 -26.09 2.21
C LEU A 34 -27.72 -26.42 1.62
N GLU A 35 -28.18 -25.69 0.61
CA GLU A 35 -29.22 -26.19 -0.30
C GLU A 35 -28.88 -25.85 -1.74
N GLY A 36 -28.75 -26.91 -2.54
CA GLY A 36 -28.30 -26.87 -3.91
C GLY A 36 -29.33 -26.29 -4.87
N ARG A 37 -28.82 -25.57 -5.86
CA ARG A 37 -29.43 -25.37 -7.17
C ARG A 37 -28.33 -25.45 -8.24
N PRO A 38 -28.66 -25.95 -9.44
CA PRO A 38 -27.68 -26.48 -10.37
C PRO A 38 -26.81 -25.36 -10.94
N ALA A 39 -25.52 -25.63 -11.07
CA ALA A 39 -24.57 -24.80 -11.77
C ALA A 39 -25.00 -24.71 -13.25
N ALA A 40 -25.57 -23.57 -13.62
CA ALA A 40 -25.57 -23.10 -15.00
C ALA A 40 -24.20 -22.45 -15.22
N GLY A 41 -23.54 -22.88 -16.30
CA GLY A 41 -22.12 -22.70 -16.56
C GLY A 41 -21.60 -21.28 -16.36
N ASP A 42 -20.52 -21.20 -15.60
CA ASP A 42 -19.47 -20.22 -15.82
C ASP A 42 -18.27 -21.06 -16.24
N ASP A 43 -17.68 -20.75 -17.39
CA ASP A 43 -16.43 -21.35 -17.84
C ASP A 43 -15.34 -20.91 -16.86
N ASP A 44 -15.15 -21.69 -15.78
CA ASP A 44 -13.96 -21.63 -14.94
C ASP A 44 -12.78 -22.08 -15.81
N ASP A 45 -12.18 -21.14 -16.55
CA ASP A 45 -10.84 -21.32 -17.12
C ASP A 45 -9.90 -21.62 -15.94
N ASP A 46 -9.66 -22.90 -15.69
CA ASP A 46 -8.73 -23.42 -14.69
C ASP A 46 -7.38 -22.70 -14.85
N PHE A 47 -7.10 -21.73 -13.99
CA PHE A 47 -5.85 -20.96 -14.02
C PHE A 47 -4.68 -21.91 -13.74
N GLN A 48 -4.05 -22.39 -14.81
CA GLN A 48 -2.97 -23.35 -14.70
C GLN A 48 -1.71 -22.62 -14.23
N LEU A 49 -1.22 -22.92 -13.01
CA LEU A 49 0.05 -22.37 -12.50
C LEU A 49 1.24 -22.92 -13.30
N VAL A 50 1.57 -22.26 -14.41
CA VAL A 50 2.72 -22.61 -15.24
C VAL A 50 3.97 -21.91 -14.71
N LYS A 51 5.01 -22.70 -14.42
CA LYS A 51 6.36 -22.18 -14.09
C LYS A 51 7.04 -21.72 -15.37
N LEU A 52 7.22 -20.41 -15.51
CA LEU A 52 7.91 -19.79 -16.64
C LEU A 52 9.36 -19.51 -16.27
N GLN A 53 10.26 -19.67 -17.25
CA GLN A 53 11.66 -19.30 -17.08
C GLN A 53 11.85 -17.82 -17.41
N GLY A 54 12.45 -17.06 -16.50
CA GLY A 54 12.75 -15.65 -16.70
C GLY A 54 13.98 -15.42 -17.56
N THR A 55 14.04 -14.25 -18.20
CA THR A 55 15.20 -13.86 -19.02
C THR A 55 16.30 -13.23 -18.19
N GLY A 56 17.54 -13.53 -18.57
CA GLY A 56 18.73 -12.98 -17.94
C GLY A 56 19.14 -13.71 -16.65
N ARG A 57 19.99 -13.05 -15.87
CA ARG A 57 20.51 -13.57 -14.61
C ARG A 57 20.36 -12.54 -13.52
N ILE A 58 20.26 -13.00 -12.29
CA ILE A 58 19.98 -12.15 -11.13
C ILE A 58 21.00 -12.38 -10.03
N LEU A 59 21.12 -11.35 -9.19
CA LEU A 59 21.79 -11.34 -7.90
C LEU A 59 20.79 -10.86 -6.87
N THR A 60 20.98 -11.25 -5.61
CA THR A 60 20.09 -10.83 -4.53
C THR A 60 20.92 -10.25 -3.40
N SER A 61 20.42 -9.19 -2.80
CA SER A 61 20.95 -8.62 -1.58
C SER A 61 19.79 -8.22 -0.69
N GLY A 62 19.56 -8.99 0.37
CA GLY A 62 18.41 -8.81 1.24
C GLY A 62 17.09 -8.90 0.48
N THR A 63 16.29 -7.83 0.52
CA THR A 63 14.96 -7.76 -0.12
C THR A 63 15.01 -7.23 -1.55
N THR A 64 16.19 -6.96 -2.10
CA THR A 64 16.36 -6.40 -3.43
C THR A 64 16.98 -7.43 -4.35
N VAL A 65 16.36 -7.62 -5.51
CA VAL A 65 16.89 -8.47 -6.58
C VAL A 65 17.38 -7.55 -7.69
N MET A 66 18.64 -7.74 -8.06
CA MET A 66 19.30 -7.01 -9.13
C MET A 66 19.48 -7.92 -10.33
N GLY A 67 18.90 -7.53 -11.45
CA GLY A 67 19.16 -8.11 -12.75
C GLY A 67 20.55 -7.74 -13.27
N LYS A 68 21.11 -8.64 -14.08
CA LYS A 68 22.30 -8.39 -14.91
C LYS A 68 21.89 -8.30 -16.37
N MET A 69 22.87 -8.30 -17.29
CA MET A 69 22.59 -8.16 -18.72
C MET A 69 21.49 -9.11 -19.20
N GLY A 70 20.46 -8.53 -19.82
CA GLY A 70 19.39 -9.26 -20.48
C GLY A 70 18.13 -9.53 -19.64
N THR A 71 18.02 -9.00 -18.41
CA THR A 71 16.75 -9.12 -17.64
C THR A 71 15.70 -8.14 -18.15
N LYS A 72 14.44 -8.57 -18.18
CA LYS A 72 13.28 -7.74 -18.58
C LYS A 72 12.17 -7.78 -17.53
N PHE A 73 12.50 -7.41 -16.29
CA PHE A 73 11.55 -7.53 -15.19
C PHE A 73 10.25 -6.73 -15.39
N TYR A 74 10.29 -5.58 -16.06
CA TYR A 74 9.09 -4.76 -16.27
C TYR A 74 8.09 -5.42 -17.21
N HIS A 75 8.60 -6.25 -18.13
CA HIS A 75 7.79 -6.94 -19.13
C HIS A 75 7.34 -8.32 -18.65
N GLU A 76 8.20 -9.03 -17.91
CA GLU A 76 7.97 -10.42 -17.51
C GLU A 76 7.34 -10.57 -16.14
N LEU A 77 7.53 -9.62 -15.22
CA LEU A 77 7.10 -9.73 -13.84
C LEU A 77 6.10 -8.63 -13.48
N SER A 78 5.17 -8.99 -12.60
CA SER A 78 4.14 -8.12 -12.06
C SER A 78 4.12 -8.22 -10.54
N ILE A 79 3.52 -7.22 -9.89
CA ILE A 79 3.36 -7.23 -8.44
C ILE A 79 2.46 -8.42 -8.06
N GLY A 80 2.88 -9.20 -7.05
CA GLY A 80 2.18 -10.42 -6.63
C GLY A 80 2.74 -11.70 -7.24
N ASP A 81 3.55 -11.62 -8.30
CA ASP A 81 4.15 -12.82 -8.91
C ASP A 81 5.10 -13.54 -7.96
N ALA A 82 5.15 -14.86 -8.07
CA ALA A 82 6.05 -15.70 -7.30
C ALA A 82 7.37 -15.88 -8.06
N LEU A 83 8.45 -15.33 -7.51
CA LEU A 83 9.82 -15.52 -7.98
C LEU A 83 10.42 -16.77 -7.36
N ILE A 84 10.94 -17.66 -8.19
CA ILE A 84 11.50 -18.95 -7.81
C ILE A 84 12.97 -18.98 -8.20
N ILE A 85 13.83 -19.32 -7.24
CA ILE A 85 15.27 -19.42 -7.44
C ILE A 85 15.79 -20.71 -6.82
N MET A 86 16.74 -21.34 -7.50
CA MET A 86 17.55 -22.41 -6.93
C MET A 86 18.86 -21.83 -6.40
N HIS A 87 19.07 -21.89 -5.08
CA HIS A 87 20.26 -21.31 -4.47
C HIS A 87 21.50 -22.15 -4.79
N PRO A 88 22.61 -21.54 -5.27
CA PRO A 88 23.73 -22.28 -5.85
C PRO A 88 24.52 -23.11 -4.83
N THR A 89 24.58 -22.67 -3.57
CA THR A 89 25.34 -23.37 -2.53
C THR A 89 24.49 -24.32 -1.67
N SER A 90 23.21 -24.02 -1.50
CA SER A 90 22.32 -24.83 -0.65
C SER A 90 21.48 -25.81 -1.45
N MET A 91 21.42 -25.65 -2.78
CA MET A 91 20.59 -26.44 -3.71
C MET A 91 19.12 -26.50 -3.31
N LYS A 92 18.66 -25.53 -2.50
CA LYS A 92 17.26 -25.41 -2.10
C LYS A 92 16.55 -24.47 -3.06
N GLU A 93 15.33 -24.86 -3.42
CA GLU A 93 14.41 -24.02 -4.15
C GLU A 93 13.71 -23.08 -3.16
N GLU A 94 13.81 -21.78 -3.41
CA GLU A 94 13.18 -20.75 -2.60
C GLU A 94 12.24 -19.92 -3.47
N THR A 95 11.02 -19.76 -2.98
CA THR A 95 9.98 -18.95 -3.61
C THR A 95 9.75 -17.69 -2.79
N ARG A 96 9.68 -16.54 -3.45
CA ARG A 96 9.43 -15.23 -2.85
C ARG A 96 8.47 -14.42 -3.70
N ILE A 97 7.56 -13.69 -3.05
CA ILE A 97 6.60 -12.85 -3.76
C ILE A 97 7.24 -11.51 -4.13
N VAL A 98 7.03 -11.07 -5.37
CA VAL A 98 7.42 -9.76 -5.89
C VAL A 98 6.49 -8.70 -5.32
N LYS A 99 7.06 -7.75 -4.57
CA LYS A 99 6.31 -6.66 -3.95
C LYS A 99 6.22 -5.45 -4.87
N MET A 100 7.33 -5.11 -5.53
CA MET A 100 7.44 -3.95 -6.41
C MET A 100 8.42 -4.24 -7.53
N VAL A 101 8.07 -3.82 -8.74
CA VAL A 101 8.96 -3.83 -9.91
C VAL A 101 9.37 -2.38 -10.16
N LEU A 102 10.66 -2.08 -10.02
CA LEU A 102 11.18 -0.70 -10.14
C LEU A 102 11.66 -0.42 -11.57
N SER A 103 12.34 -1.40 -12.18
CA SER A 103 12.85 -1.31 -13.55
C SER A 103 13.12 -2.72 -14.10
N ASP A 104 13.49 -2.83 -15.37
CA ASP A 104 13.92 -4.10 -15.98
C ASP A 104 15.14 -4.75 -15.29
N VAL A 105 15.84 -4.00 -14.41
CA VAL A 105 17.07 -4.42 -13.72
C VAL A 105 16.87 -4.50 -12.21
N SER A 106 15.77 -3.99 -11.63
CA SER A 106 15.60 -4.01 -10.17
C SER A 106 14.17 -4.28 -9.74
N ILE A 107 14.02 -5.21 -8.81
CA ILE A 107 12.76 -5.55 -8.17
C ILE A 107 12.95 -5.70 -6.66
N SER A 108 11.87 -5.50 -5.91
CA SER A 108 11.81 -5.71 -4.47
C SER A 108 10.91 -6.90 -4.15
N ILE A 109 11.41 -7.80 -3.32
CA ILE A 109 10.70 -8.99 -2.85
C ILE A 109 10.19 -8.81 -1.42
N SER A 110 9.16 -9.57 -1.08
CA SER A 110 8.48 -9.56 0.22
C SER A 110 9.39 -9.91 1.41
N SER A 111 10.31 -10.86 1.22
CA SER A 111 11.26 -11.29 2.24
C SER A 111 12.58 -11.71 1.58
N PRO A 112 13.72 -11.55 2.29
CA PRO A 112 15.01 -11.98 1.75
C PRO A 112 15.06 -13.51 1.56
N PHE A 113 15.98 -13.94 0.71
CA PHE A 113 16.35 -15.35 0.60
C PHE A 113 17.14 -15.79 1.83
N SER A 114 17.25 -17.10 2.08
CA SER A 114 18.02 -17.60 3.24
C SER A 114 19.49 -17.20 3.18
N SER A 115 20.02 -17.05 1.98
CA SER A 115 21.35 -16.53 1.69
C SER A 115 21.28 -15.68 0.43
N ASP A 116 22.08 -14.62 0.40
CA ASP A 116 22.21 -13.75 -0.75
C ASP A 116 22.93 -14.47 -1.90
N LEU A 117 22.49 -14.22 -3.13
CA LEU A 117 23.07 -14.77 -4.34
C LEU A 117 24.27 -13.92 -4.75
N VAL A 118 25.45 -14.43 -4.42
CA VAL A 118 26.73 -13.80 -4.77
C VAL A 118 27.11 -14.07 -6.23
N SER A 119 26.65 -15.19 -6.79
CA SER A 119 26.86 -15.56 -8.19
C SER A 119 25.60 -15.34 -9.04
N THR A 120 25.80 -15.07 -10.32
CA THR A 120 24.69 -14.80 -11.25
C THR A 120 23.90 -16.08 -11.52
N THR A 121 22.67 -16.14 -11.03
CA THR A 121 21.78 -17.31 -11.21
C THR A 121 20.62 -17.00 -12.13
N THR A 122 20.08 -18.04 -12.76
CA THR A 122 18.80 -17.95 -13.47
C THR A 122 17.64 -17.97 -12.46
N PHE A 123 16.46 -17.57 -12.93
CA PHE A 123 15.24 -17.59 -12.13
C PHE A 123 14.07 -18.09 -12.95
N SER A 124 13.05 -18.54 -12.24
CA SER A 124 11.73 -18.84 -12.79
C SER A 124 10.70 -17.99 -12.06
N TYR A 125 9.54 -17.83 -12.65
CA TYR A 125 8.42 -17.16 -12.00
C TYR A 125 7.10 -17.84 -12.33
N ILE A 126 6.12 -17.64 -11.45
CA ILE A 126 4.73 -18.03 -11.67
C ILE A 126 3.89 -16.77 -11.58
N LYS A 127 3.03 -16.58 -12.58
CA LYS A 127 2.09 -15.46 -12.62
C LYS A 127 1.05 -15.62 -11.52
N ALA A 128 0.84 -14.55 -10.76
CA ALA A 128 -0.28 -14.50 -9.84
C ALA A 128 -1.58 -14.62 -10.64
N PRO A 129 -2.61 -15.28 -10.08
CA PRO A 129 -3.96 -15.14 -10.62
C PRO A 129 -4.32 -13.65 -10.62
N PRO A 130 -5.07 -13.17 -11.63
CA PRO A 130 -5.53 -11.79 -11.66
C PRO A 130 -6.44 -11.59 -10.45
N GLU A 131 -5.88 -11.01 -9.38
CA GLU A 131 -6.71 -10.43 -8.34
C GLU A 131 -7.44 -9.26 -9.00
N GLU A 132 -8.78 -9.26 -8.97
CA GLU A 132 -9.61 -8.12 -9.29
C GLU A 132 -9.36 -7.02 -8.26
N ILE A 133 -8.20 -6.37 -8.36
CA ILE A 133 -7.90 -5.19 -7.59
C ILE A 133 -8.59 -4.05 -8.33
N ASP A 134 -9.78 -3.67 -7.86
CA ASP A 134 -10.54 -2.51 -8.33
C ASP A 134 -9.64 -1.27 -8.34
N GLN A 135 -9.02 -0.98 -9.48
CA GLN A 135 -8.17 0.21 -9.66
C GLN A 135 -8.99 1.49 -9.39
N ASP A 136 -10.30 1.43 -9.66
CA ASP A 136 -11.29 2.45 -9.29
C ASP A 136 -11.36 2.73 -7.79
N ALA A 137 -11.22 1.72 -6.93
CA ALA A 137 -11.22 1.90 -5.47
C ALA A 137 -9.94 2.59 -4.97
N ILE A 138 -8.83 2.47 -5.72
CA ILE A 138 -7.56 3.14 -5.42
C ILE A 138 -7.58 4.59 -5.94
N GLU A 139 -8.13 4.83 -7.15
CA GLU A 139 -8.30 6.17 -7.69
C GLU A 139 -9.30 7.02 -6.90
N THR A 140 -10.44 6.46 -6.51
CA THR A 140 -11.45 7.16 -5.69
C THR A 140 -10.88 7.59 -4.34
N LYS A 141 -10.02 6.76 -3.72
CA LYS A 141 -9.29 7.12 -2.49
C LYS A 141 -8.24 8.22 -2.70
N LYS A 142 -7.63 8.32 -3.88
CA LYS A 142 -6.72 9.44 -4.21
C LYS A 142 -7.48 10.73 -4.50
N ARG A 143 -8.59 10.67 -5.26
CA ARG A 143 -9.43 11.83 -5.58
C ARG A 143 -10.09 12.42 -4.33
N SER A 144 -10.58 11.58 -3.42
CA SER A 144 -11.16 12.04 -2.14
C SER A 144 -10.13 12.78 -1.29
N LYS A 145 -8.93 12.23 -1.12
CA LYS A 145 -7.84 12.92 -0.38
C LYS A 145 -7.47 14.27 -0.99
N LYS A 146 -7.37 14.35 -2.32
CA LYS A 146 -7.08 15.62 -3.01
C LYS A 146 -8.18 16.66 -2.75
N ASN A 147 -9.46 16.24 -2.79
CA ASN A 147 -10.58 17.14 -2.53
C ASN A 147 -10.65 17.57 -1.04
N GLU A 148 -10.31 16.69 -0.10
CA GLU A 148 -10.17 17.01 1.32
C GLU A 148 -9.05 18.04 1.57
N GLU A 149 -7.91 17.89 0.87
CA GLU A 149 -6.80 18.86 0.95
C GLU A 149 -7.16 20.21 0.33
N GLU A 150 -7.87 20.24 -0.80
CA GLU A 150 -8.35 21.46 -1.45
C GLU A 150 -9.38 22.19 -0.57
N THR A 151 -10.34 21.46 0.02
CA THR A 151 -11.33 22.04 0.94
C THR A 151 -10.69 22.54 2.23
N PHE A 152 -9.68 21.82 2.76
CA PHE A 152 -8.93 22.26 3.93
C PHE A 152 -8.09 23.53 3.64
N ALA A 153 -7.38 23.57 2.51
CA ALA A 153 -6.59 24.73 2.10
C ALA A 153 -7.46 25.98 1.84
N PHE A 154 -8.65 25.79 1.26
CA PHE A 154 -9.61 26.87 1.07
C PHE A 154 -10.18 27.38 2.42
N GLY A 155 -10.42 26.46 3.36
CA GLY A 155 -10.91 26.77 4.71
C GLY A 155 -9.99 27.71 5.51
N THR A 156 -8.67 27.67 5.28
CA THR A 156 -7.71 28.58 5.93
C THR A 156 -7.78 30.04 5.45
N TYR A 157 -8.23 30.30 4.23
CA TYR A 157 -8.43 31.66 3.71
C TYR A 157 -9.86 32.19 3.94
N ALA A 158 -10.81 31.30 4.26
CA ALA A 158 -12.20 31.64 4.54
C ALA A 158 -12.48 32.10 5.99
N GLY A 159 -11.44 32.27 6.82
CA GLY A 159 -11.55 32.68 8.23
C GLY A 159 -12.03 34.11 8.49
N GLY A 160 -12.62 34.79 7.49
CA GLY A 160 -13.12 36.16 7.64
C GLY A 160 -14.33 36.53 6.80
N THR A 161 -14.70 35.74 5.79
CA THR A 161 -15.89 35.96 4.95
C THR A 161 -16.55 34.64 4.64
N SER A 162 -17.81 34.51 5.04
CA SER A 162 -18.69 33.42 4.65
C SER A 162 -18.71 33.32 3.13
N ALA A 163 -18.18 32.22 2.60
CA ALA A 163 -18.29 31.79 1.19
C ALA A 163 -17.36 32.42 0.14
N GLY A 164 -16.26 33.11 0.50
CA GLY A 164 -15.20 33.46 -0.48
C GLY A 164 -15.64 34.33 -1.68
N THR A 165 -16.87 34.83 -1.66
CA THR A 165 -17.47 35.70 -2.67
C THR A 165 -17.45 37.18 -2.27
N GLU A 166 -17.13 37.49 -1.00
CA GLU A 166 -17.09 38.87 -0.52
C GLU A 166 -15.72 39.51 -0.81
N PHE A 167 -15.72 40.54 -1.64
CA PHE A 167 -14.52 41.35 -1.91
C PHE A 167 -14.48 42.53 -0.96
N THR A 168 -13.47 42.59 -0.09
CA THR A 168 -13.25 43.74 0.80
C THR A 168 -12.20 44.67 0.21
N TYR A 169 -12.60 45.88 -0.21
CA TYR A 169 -11.67 46.87 -0.77
C TYR A 169 -11.79 48.25 -0.10
N ARG A 170 -10.71 49.04 -0.21
CA ARG A 170 -10.60 50.37 0.41
C ARG A 170 -10.83 51.46 -0.61
N VAL A 171 -11.85 52.29 -0.40
CA VAL A 171 -12.16 53.43 -1.27
C VAL A 171 -11.82 54.73 -0.56
N LYS A 172 -11.13 55.65 -1.26
CA LYS A 172 -10.85 57.00 -0.74
C LYS A 172 -12.15 57.77 -0.58
N LYS A 173 -12.42 58.29 0.61
CA LYS A 173 -13.55 59.20 0.84
C LYS A 173 -13.22 60.55 0.20
N ALA A 174 -14.15 61.10 -0.58
CA ALA A 174 -14.02 62.37 -1.28
C ALA A 174 -14.15 63.61 -0.36
N GLY A 175 -13.60 63.55 0.87
CA GLY A 175 -13.61 64.64 1.84
C GLY A 175 -12.23 65.32 1.94
N ALA A 176 -12.22 66.57 2.43
CA ALA A 176 -11.00 67.40 2.59
C ALA A 176 -9.91 66.76 3.48
N TYR A 177 -10.28 65.78 4.30
CA TYR A 177 -9.36 64.97 5.11
C TYR A 177 -9.40 63.53 4.57
N GLY A 178 -8.43 63.18 3.71
CA GLY A 178 -8.41 61.96 2.89
C GLY A 178 -8.35 60.64 3.68
N GLY A 179 -9.48 60.21 4.22
CA GLY A 179 -9.67 58.90 4.85
C GLY A 179 -10.10 57.81 3.85
N TYR A 180 -9.93 56.54 4.24
CA TYR A 180 -10.41 55.39 3.47
C TYR A 180 -11.64 54.78 4.14
N ALA A 181 -12.62 54.35 3.34
CA ALA A 181 -13.73 53.50 3.78
C ALA A 181 -13.45 52.05 3.36
N VAL A 182 -13.72 51.10 4.26
CA VAL A 182 -13.70 49.67 3.92
C VAL A 182 -15.11 49.30 3.46
N LEU A 183 -15.26 48.90 2.20
CA LEU A 183 -16.50 48.40 1.62
C LEU A 183 -16.40 46.89 1.49
N LYS A 184 -17.53 46.22 1.68
CA LYS A 184 -17.71 44.78 1.47
C LYS A 184 -18.82 44.64 0.43
N GLU A 185 -18.54 43.91 -0.64
CA GLU A 185 -19.46 43.56 -1.73
C GLU A 185 -19.57 42.05 -1.82
#